data_AF-A0A935P645-F1
#
_entry.id   AF-A0A935P645-F1
#
_cell.length_a   1.000
_cell.length_b   1.000
_cell.length_c   1.000
_cell.angle_alpha   90.00
_cell.angle_beta   90.00
_cell.angle_gamma   90.00
#
_symmetry.space_group_name_H-M   'P 1'
#
loop_
_entity.id
_entity.type
_entity.pdbx_description
1 polymer ?
#
loop_
_entity_poly.entity_id
_entity_poly.type
_entity_poly.pdbx_seq_one_letter_code
_entity_poly.pdbx_strand_id
1 'polypeptide(L)'
;MGFGFAETMSGWLSLASAGQAEYPDATEERYPFHFRVRVTAPSLWNHLRDGQAQVAGVVHAPPFCEAADATGTMLIRPVGARLIRYQLTFKDARGRSLRFAGQKNLSYVALRRTFTELDGELRDDQGALMATTHLRFDLRRDWLSFARSFHRVK
;
A
#
# COMPACT_ATOMS: atom_id res chain seq x y z
N MET A 1 -22.43 8.35 6.66
CA MET A 1 -22.29 7.03 6.00
C MET A 1 -20.83 6.80 5.71
N GLY A 2 -20.22 5.81 6.35
CA GLY A 2 -18.86 5.36 6.07
C GLY A 2 -18.81 4.39 4.89
N PHE A 3 -17.60 4.15 4.39
CA PHE A 3 -17.33 3.08 3.43
C PHE A 3 -16.10 2.31 3.88
N GLY A 4 -16.05 1.03 3.55
CA GLY A 4 -14.87 0.21 3.73
C GLY A 4 -14.69 -0.73 2.55
N PHE A 5 -13.45 -0.97 2.17
CA PHE A 5 -13.12 -1.94 1.14
C PHE A 5 -11.83 -2.68 1.51
N ALA A 6 -11.70 -3.91 1.04
CA ALA A 6 -10.45 -4.64 1.11
C ALA A 6 -9.75 -4.53 -0.25
N GLU A 7 -8.42 -4.42 -0.21
CA GLU A 7 -7.56 -4.34 -1.38
C GLU A 7 -6.35 -5.25 -1.17
N THR A 8 -6.04 -6.02 -2.21
CA THR A 8 -4.80 -6.80 -2.30
C THR A 8 -3.97 -6.23 -3.44
N MET A 9 -2.72 -5.89 -3.15
CA MET A 9 -1.73 -5.46 -4.12
C MET A 9 -0.57 -6.45 -4.12
N SER A 10 -0.05 -6.79 -5.30
CA SER A 10 1.07 -7.70 -5.46
C SER A 10 1.99 -7.23 -6.57
N GLY A 11 3.28 -7.43 -6.40
CA GLY A 11 4.30 -7.05 -7.36
C GLY A 11 5.67 -7.35 -6.79
N TRP A 12 6.58 -6.41 -6.95
CA TRP A 12 7.99 -6.63 -6.63
C TRP A 12 8.57 -5.44 -5.87
N LEU A 13 9.58 -5.71 -5.06
CA LEU A 13 10.44 -4.69 -4.47
C LEU A 13 11.89 -4.94 -4.91
N SER A 14 12.65 -3.86 -5.03
CA SER A 14 14.09 -3.88 -5.27
C SER A 14 14.78 -3.14 -4.13
N LEU A 15 15.78 -3.77 -3.54
CA LEU A 15 16.54 -3.18 -2.45
C LEU A 15 17.32 -1.95 -2.95
N ALA A 16 17.28 -0.89 -2.16
CA ALA A 16 18.17 0.25 -2.33
C ALA A 16 19.49 -0.04 -1.59
N SER A 17 20.50 0.82 -1.79
CA SER A 17 21.83 0.65 -1.20
C SER A 17 21.83 0.45 0.31
N ALA A 18 20.99 1.18 1.04
CA ALA A 18 20.85 1.03 2.49
C ALA A 18 20.18 -0.31 2.87
N GLY A 19 19.13 -0.73 2.15
CA GLY A 19 18.52 -2.05 2.34
C GLY A 19 19.50 -3.20 2.06
N GLN A 20 20.32 -3.08 1.01
CA GLN A 20 21.34 -4.08 0.69
C GLN A 20 22.42 -4.18 1.79
N ALA A 21 22.82 -3.05 2.38
CA ALA A 21 23.80 -3.03 3.47
C ALA A 21 23.26 -3.72 4.74
N GLU A 22 21.96 -3.59 5.01
CA GLU A 22 21.33 -4.18 6.19
C GLU A 22 20.93 -5.65 6.02
N TYR A 23 20.66 -6.05 4.77
CA TYR A 23 20.31 -7.42 4.37
C TYR A 23 21.32 -7.92 3.34
N PRO A 24 22.58 -8.17 3.74
CA PRO A 24 23.65 -8.58 2.81
C PRO A 24 23.39 -9.95 2.16
N ASP A 25 22.64 -10.83 2.85
CA ASP A 25 22.25 -12.14 2.34
C ASP A 25 21.16 -12.07 1.25
N ALA A 26 20.59 -10.88 1.03
CA ALA A 26 19.60 -10.64 0.01
C ALA A 26 20.29 -10.54 -1.36
N THR A 27 20.39 -11.66 -2.07
CA THR A 27 21.09 -11.75 -3.36
C THR A 27 20.22 -11.51 -4.59
N GLU A 28 18.89 -11.56 -4.45
CA GLU A 28 17.97 -11.34 -5.56
C GLU A 28 17.89 -9.86 -5.97
N GLU A 29 17.78 -9.62 -7.28
CA GLU A 29 17.55 -8.27 -7.83
C GLU A 29 16.15 -7.74 -7.47
N ARG A 30 15.18 -8.66 -7.31
CA ARG A 30 13.77 -8.36 -7.03
C ARG A 30 13.16 -9.39 -6.09
N TYR A 31 12.48 -8.91 -5.06
CA TYR A 31 11.73 -9.73 -4.13
C TYR A 31 10.23 -9.58 -4.36
N PRO A 32 9.43 -10.63 -4.12
CA PRO A 32 7.98 -10.52 -4.19
C PRO A 32 7.46 -9.61 -3.08
N PHE A 33 6.68 -8.60 -3.44
CA PHE A 33 6.04 -7.70 -2.48
C PHE A 33 4.53 -7.78 -2.65
N HIS A 34 3.81 -8.10 -1.58
CA HIS A 34 2.36 -8.03 -1.61
C HIS A 34 1.81 -7.60 -0.26
N PHE A 35 0.70 -6.88 -0.29
CA PHE A 35 -0.02 -6.51 0.91
C PHE A 35 -1.51 -6.72 0.71
N ARG A 36 -2.17 -7.08 1.81
CA ARG A 36 -3.62 -7.17 1.90
C ARG A 36 -4.08 -6.24 2.98
N VAL A 37 -4.78 -5.19 2.59
CA VAL A 37 -5.23 -4.15 3.51
C VAL A 37 -6.74 -3.96 3.43
N ARG A 38 -7.32 -3.61 4.58
CA ARG A 38 -8.68 -3.10 4.70
C ARG A 38 -8.60 -1.61 4.93
N VAL A 39 -9.29 -0.88 4.06
CA VAL A 39 -9.47 0.56 4.17
C VAL A 39 -10.84 0.82 4.78
N THR A 40 -10.91 1.62 5.83
CA THR A 40 -12.16 2.04 6.45
C THR A 40 -12.18 3.56 6.57
N ALA A 41 -13.27 4.18 6.12
CA ALA A 41 -13.52 5.60 6.30
C ALA A 41 -14.86 5.77 7.05
N PRO A 42 -14.87 6.41 8.23
CA PRO A 42 -16.09 6.57 9.03
C PRO A 42 -17.14 7.47 8.37
N SER A 43 -16.77 8.33 7.40
CA SER A 43 -17.73 9.15 6.66
C SER A 43 -17.23 9.58 5.28
N LEU A 44 -17.99 9.25 4.23
CA LEU A 44 -17.74 9.68 2.84
C LEU A 44 -17.60 11.21 2.71
N TRP A 45 -18.43 11.98 3.43
CA TRP A 45 -18.48 13.45 3.33
C TRP A 45 -17.32 14.16 4.04
N ASN A 46 -16.90 13.70 5.23
CA ASN A 46 -15.69 14.21 5.88
C ASN A 46 -14.43 13.76 5.12
N HIS A 47 -14.47 12.57 4.51
CA HIS A 47 -13.40 12.08 3.64
C HIS A 47 -13.26 12.89 2.35
N LEU A 48 -14.33 13.46 1.80
CA LEU A 48 -14.24 14.41 0.68
C LEU A 48 -13.55 15.74 1.07
N ARG A 49 -13.52 16.08 2.37
CA ARG A 49 -12.92 17.31 2.89
C ARG A 49 -11.46 17.13 3.34
N ASP A 50 -11.15 16.04 4.05
CA ASP A 50 -9.81 15.76 4.57
C ASP A 50 -9.03 14.71 3.74
N GLY A 51 -9.73 13.90 2.95
CA GLY A 51 -9.15 12.88 2.08
C GLY A 51 -8.64 11.63 2.80
N GLN A 52 -8.67 11.54 4.13
CA GLN A 52 -7.96 10.48 4.87
C GLN A 52 -8.86 9.31 5.30
N ALA A 53 -8.41 8.09 5.02
CA ALA A 53 -9.02 6.83 5.44
C ALA A 53 -8.01 5.99 6.21
N GLN A 54 -8.48 5.23 7.18
CA GLN A 54 -7.65 4.35 7.98
C GLN A 54 -7.40 3.05 7.21
N VAL A 55 -6.18 2.54 7.31
CA VAL A 55 -5.76 1.31 6.64
C VAL A 55 -5.17 0.36 7.67
N ALA A 56 -5.61 -0.89 7.65
CA ALA A 56 -5.08 -1.95 8.49
C ALA A 56 -5.04 -3.27 7.70
N GLY A 57 -3.99 -4.06 7.85
CA GLY A 57 -3.82 -5.28 7.08
C GLY A 57 -2.53 -6.01 7.38
N VAL A 58 -2.10 -6.83 6.43
CA VAL A 58 -0.88 -7.63 6.51
C VAL A 58 -0.02 -7.35 5.28
N VAL A 59 1.28 -7.20 5.50
CA VAL A 59 2.30 -7.00 4.46
C VAL A 59 3.25 -8.20 4.45
N HIS A 60 3.58 -8.64 3.25
CA HIS A 60 4.61 -9.64 2.97
C HIS A 60 5.65 -8.98 2.05
N ALA A 61 6.86 -8.81 2.58
CA ALA A 61 7.94 -8.06 1.95
C ALA A 61 9.31 -8.66 2.27
N PRO A 62 9.66 -9.86 1.77
CA PRO A 62 11.02 -10.36 1.86
C PRO A 62 12.02 -9.37 1.26
N PRO A 63 13.25 -9.27 1.80
CA PRO A 63 13.76 -9.97 2.98
C PRO A 63 13.33 -9.34 4.33
N PHE A 64 12.55 -8.24 4.31
CA PHE A 64 12.19 -7.50 5.52
C PHE A 64 11.22 -8.26 6.42
N CYS A 65 10.15 -8.82 5.87
CA CYS A 65 9.16 -9.58 6.63
C CYS A 65 8.42 -10.61 5.76
N GLU A 66 8.15 -11.77 6.32
CA GLU A 66 7.25 -12.78 5.71
C GLU A 66 5.79 -12.38 5.91
N ALA A 67 5.38 -12.06 7.14
CA ALA A 67 4.03 -11.55 7.40
C ALA A 67 4.07 -10.59 8.59
N ALA A 68 3.81 -9.31 8.33
CA ALA A 68 3.77 -8.28 9.35
C ALA A 68 2.43 -7.55 9.33
N ASP A 69 1.88 -7.32 10.52
CA ASP A 69 0.73 -6.42 10.65
C ASP A 69 1.14 -5.01 10.23
N ALA A 70 0.34 -4.44 9.35
CA ALA A 70 0.53 -3.12 8.78
C ALA A 70 -0.66 -2.24 9.11
N THR A 71 -0.37 -1.01 9.55
CA THR A 71 -1.40 0.00 9.82
C THR A 71 -0.98 1.33 9.22
N GLY A 72 -1.95 2.19 8.94
CA GLY A 72 -1.64 3.54 8.50
C GLY A 72 -2.84 4.24 7.88
N THR A 73 -2.57 5.07 6.88
CA THR A 73 -3.56 5.96 6.29
C THR A 73 -3.47 6.00 4.78
N MET A 74 -4.63 6.12 4.15
CA MET A 74 -4.79 6.36 2.72
C MET A 74 -5.38 7.76 2.52
N LEU A 75 -4.69 8.58 1.75
CA LEU A 75 -5.18 9.88 1.31
C LEU A 75 -5.76 9.75 -0.10
N ILE A 76 -7.06 9.96 -0.26
CA ILE A 76 -7.78 9.95 -1.55
C ILE A 76 -8.14 11.39 -1.90
N ARG A 77 -7.53 11.94 -2.95
CA ARG A 77 -7.85 13.28 -3.48
C ARG A 77 -8.26 13.16 -4.95
N PRO A 78 -9.53 12.83 -5.23
CA PRO A 78 -9.99 12.59 -6.60
C PRO A 78 -10.23 13.90 -7.36
N VAL A 79 -10.65 14.97 -6.66
CA VAL A 79 -10.92 16.30 -7.25
C VAL A 79 -9.71 17.20 -7.03
N GLY A 80 -9.25 17.88 -8.08
CA GLY A 80 -8.05 18.74 -8.06
C GLY A 80 -6.75 17.96 -8.28
N ALA A 81 -6.29 17.21 -7.27
CA ALA A 81 -4.96 16.58 -7.28
C ALA A 81 -4.90 15.20 -7.96
N ARG A 82 -6.05 14.53 -8.14
CA ARG A 82 -6.19 13.23 -8.83
C ARG A 82 -5.16 12.20 -8.36
N LEU A 83 -4.97 12.08 -7.04
CA LEU A 83 -3.98 11.18 -6.45
C LEU A 83 -4.56 10.36 -5.32
N ILE A 84 -4.01 9.17 -5.13
CA ILE A 84 -4.21 8.32 -3.97
C ILE A 84 -2.82 8.06 -3.37
N ARG A 85 -2.61 8.47 -2.13
CA ARG A 85 -1.34 8.25 -1.42
C ARG A 85 -1.57 7.26 -0.28
N TYR A 86 -0.75 6.23 -0.24
CA TYR A 86 -0.73 5.20 0.77
C TYR A 86 0.43 5.47 1.73
N GLN A 87 0.15 5.38 3.03
CA GLN A 87 1.16 5.37 4.06
C GLN A 87 0.86 4.21 4.98
N LEU A 88 1.73 3.20 4.95
CA LEU A 88 1.63 2.03 5.81
C LEU A 88 2.88 1.96 6.66
N THR A 89 2.71 1.50 7.90
CA THR A 89 3.77 1.24 8.84
C THR A 89 3.63 -0.20 9.31
N PHE A 90 4.73 -0.94 9.25
CA PHE A 90 4.81 -2.33 9.69
C PHE A 90 6.20 -2.58 10.28
N LYS A 91 6.39 -3.73 10.92
CA LYS A 91 7.68 -4.11 11.50
C LYS A 91 8.39 -5.15 10.64
N ASP A 92 9.70 -5.01 10.51
CA ASP A 92 10.54 -6.05 9.91
C ASP A 92 10.74 -7.25 10.87
N ALA A 93 11.40 -8.31 10.39
CA ALA A 93 11.74 -9.49 11.17
C ALA A 93 12.70 -9.22 12.33
N ARG A 94 13.37 -8.06 12.34
CA ARG A 94 14.26 -7.57 13.41
C ARG A 94 13.52 -6.64 14.39
N GLY A 95 12.21 -6.44 14.22
CA GLY A 95 11.37 -5.59 15.05
C GLY A 95 11.44 -4.09 14.76
N ARG A 96 12.14 -3.67 13.70
CA ARG A 96 12.30 -2.27 13.30
C ARG A 96 11.09 -1.79 12.52
N SER A 97 10.70 -0.54 12.75
CA SER A 97 9.59 0.09 12.05
C SER A 97 10.02 0.46 10.63
N LEU A 98 9.30 -0.07 9.65
CA LEU A 98 9.40 0.31 8.25
C LEU A 98 8.14 1.06 7.84
N ARG A 99 8.33 2.09 7.02
CA ARG A 99 7.27 2.90 6.44
C ARG A 99 7.24 2.70 4.93
N PHE A 100 6.13 2.17 4.45
CA PHE A 100 5.81 2.15 3.05
C PHE A 100 5.04 3.41 2.66
N ALA A 101 5.52 4.11 1.64
CA ALA A 101 4.85 5.26 1.03
C ALA A 101 4.62 4.99 -0.46
N GLY A 102 3.36 4.76 -0.83
CA GLY A 102 2.95 4.53 -2.22
C GLY A 102 2.14 5.69 -2.77
N GLN A 103 2.25 5.98 -4.06
CA GLN A 103 1.40 6.98 -4.72
C GLN A 103 0.85 6.45 -6.04
N LYS A 104 -0.46 6.60 -6.21
CA LYS A 104 -1.19 6.26 -7.43
C LYS A 104 -1.80 7.52 -8.03
N ASN A 105 -1.48 7.80 -9.29
CA ASN A 105 -2.02 8.96 -10.01
C ASN A 105 -3.22 8.54 -10.88
N LEU A 106 -4.36 9.22 -10.72
CA LEU A 106 -5.62 8.91 -11.39
C LEU A 106 -5.72 9.67 -12.73
N SER A 107 -5.36 9.02 -13.84
CA SER A 107 -5.61 9.57 -15.19
C SER A 107 -6.98 9.17 -15.73
N TYR A 108 -7.78 10.12 -16.23
CA TYR A 108 -9.11 9.83 -16.83
C TYR A 108 -9.01 9.21 -18.23
N VAL A 109 -7.89 9.40 -18.95
CA VAL A 109 -7.75 8.95 -20.34
C VAL A 109 -7.32 7.47 -20.43
N ALA A 110 -6.73 6.93 -19.35
CA ALA A 110 -6.28 5.55 -19.24
C ALA A 110 -6.82 4.87 -17.98
N LEU A 111 -8.09 5.15 -17.64
CA LEU A 111 -8.82 4.63 -16.47
C LEU A 111 -8.72 3.10 -16.28
N ARG A 112 -8.47 2.33 -17.35
CA ARG A 112 -8.30 0.87 -17.28
C ARG A 112 -6.86 0.37 -17.07
N ARG A 113 -5.83 1.17 -17.39
CA ARG A 113 -4.41 0.76 -17.35
C ARG A 113 -3.68 1.37 -16.13
N THR A 114 -3.98 2.62 -15.80
CA THR A 114 -3.36 3.34 -14.66
C THR A 114 -4.00 2.99 -13.31
N PHE A 115 -5.13 2.26 -13.31
CA PHE A 115 -5.78 1.85 -12.07
C PHE A 115 -5.06 0.71 -11.36
N THR A 116 -4.11 0.05 -12.02
CA THR A 116 -3.55 -1.22 -11.56
C THR A 116 -2.09 -1.15 -11.20
N GLU A 117 -1.45 0.02 -11.17
CA GLU A 117 -0.04 0.16 -10.81
C GLU A 117 0.09 1.11 -9.60
N LEU A 118 0.95 0.73 -8.66
CA LEU A 118 1.26 1.49 -7.46
C LEU A 118 2.77 1.45 -7.25
N ASP A 119 3.40 2.57 -7.56
CA ASP A 119 4.81 2.76 -7.23
C ASP A 119 4.91 3.23 -5.78
N GLY A 120 5.96 2.78 -5.10
CA GLY A 120 6.17 3.12 -3.71
C GLY A 120 7.62 2.95 -3.25
N GLU A 121 7.86 3.43 -2.06
CA GLU A 121 9.15 3.40 -1.39
C GLU A 121 8.97 2.81 0.01
N LEU A 122 9.91 1.97 0.43
CA LEU A 122 10.09 1.56 1.82
C LEU A 122 11.21 2.38 2.43
N ARG A 123 10.95 2.98 3.58
CA ARG A 123 11.92 3.70 4.37
C ARG A 123 11.95 3.18 5.79
N ASP A 124 13.10 3.28 6.43
CA ASP A 124 13.23 3.00 7.86
C ASP A 124 12.79 4.19 8.72
N ASP A 125 12.95 4.06 10.04
CA ASP A 125 12.64 5.11 11.02
C ASP A 125 13.53 6.37 10.85
N GLN A 126 14.75 6.20 10.33
CA GLN A 126 15.68 7.29 10.03
C GLN A 126 15.38 7.97 8.67
N GLY A 127 14.41 7.45 7.92
CA GLY A 127 14.03 7.95 6.60
C GLY A 127 14.94 7.48 5.46
N ALA A 128 15.87 6.55 5.73
CA ALA A 128 16.73 5.95 4.72
C ALA A 128 15.90 5.03 3.80
N LEU A 129 16.14 5.15 2.49
CA LEU A 129 15.45 4.34 1.49
C LEU A 129 15.97 2.90 1.56
N MET A 130 15.09 2.00 1.97
CA MET A 130 15.38 0.57 2.10
C MET A 130 15.10 -0.17 0.79
N ALA A 131 13.98 0.15 0.13
CA ALA A 131 13.60 -0.47 -1.13
C ALA A 131 12.67 0.43 -1.94
N THR A 132 12.66 0.24 -3.25
CA THR A 132 11.62 0.74 -4.15
C THR A 132 10.66 -0.41 -4.49
N THR A 133 9.40 -0.09 -4.75
CA THR A 133 8.37 -1.09 -5.03
C THR A 133 7.59 -0.74 -6.27
N HIS A 134 7.24 -1.77 -7.02
CA HIS A 134 6.33 -1.71 -8.14
C HIS A 134 5.23 -2.73 -7.93
N LEU A 135 4.07 -2.26 -7.48
CA LEU A 135 2.91 -3.09 -7.18
C LEU A 135 1.88 -3.01 -8.28
N ARG A 136 1.14 -4.11 -8.46
CA ARG A 136 -0.04 -4.14 -9.29
C ARG A 136 -1.28 -4.65 -8.56
N PHE A 137 -2.43 -4.08 -8.90
CA PHE A 137 -3.72 -4.54 -8.40
C PHE A 137 -4.14 -5.81 -9.16
N ASP A 138 -4.35 -6.91 -8.43
CA ASP A 138 -4.82 -8.16 -9.04
C ASP A 138 -6.35 -8.15 -9.17
N LEU A 139 -6.83 -7.73 -10.35
CA LEU A 139 -8.25 -7.71 -10.70
C LEU A 139 -8.92 -9.09 -10.70
N ARG A 140 -8.17 -10.20 -10.89
CA ARG A 140 -8.78 -11.53 -11.07
C ARG A 140 -9.16 -12.19 -9.76
N ARG A 141 -8.46 -11.90 -8.66
CA ARG A 141 -8.71 -12.55 -7.35
C ARG A 141 -9.64 -11.75 -6.44
N ASP A 142 -9.66 -10.42 -6.54
CA ASP A 142 -10.34 -9.54 -5.57
C ASP A 142 -11.72 -9.02 -5.98
N TRP A 143 -12.19 -9.24 -7.22
CA TRP A 143 -13.51 -8.74 -7.64
C TRP A 143 -14.68 -9.31 -6.79
N LEU A 144 -14.54 -10.56 -6.29
CA LEU A 144 -15.52 -11.21 -5.40
C LEU A 144 -15.53 -10.62 -3.97
N SER A 145 -14.39 -10.12 -3.49
CA SER A 145 -14.28 -9.43 -2.19
C SER A 145 -14.74 -7.97 -2.28
N PHE A 146 -14.46 -7.33 -3.42
CA PHE A 146 -14.92 -5.98 -3.74
C PHE A 146 -16.45 -5.89 -3.77
N ALA A 147 -17.12 -6.83 -4.45
CA ALA A 147 -18.59 -6.89 -4.52
C ALA A 147 -19.25 -7.22 -3.17
N ARG A 148 -18.57 -7.97 -2.30
CA ARG A 148 -19.06 -8.30 -0.95
C ARG A 148 -18.76 -7.24 0.12
N SER A 149 -18.06 -6.16 -0.19
CA SER A 149 -17.64 -5.17 0.84
C SER A 149 -18.47 -3.89 0.88
N PHE A 150 -19.48 -3.73 0.02
CA PHE A 150 -20.47 -2.65 0.17
C PHE A 150 -21.45 -2.95 1.32
N HIS A 151 -20.94 -2.89 2.54
CA HIS A 151 -21.78 -2.87 3.74
C HIS A 151 -21.73 -1.47 4.33
N ARG A 152 -22.92 -0.88 4.54
CA ARG A 152 -23.08 0.37 5.30
C ARG A 152 -22.42 0.17 6.67
N VAL A 153 -21.35 0.90 6.94
CA VAL A 153 -20.90 1.11 8.32
C VAL A 153 -21.98 1.98 8.96
N LYS A 154 -22.72 1.38 9.90
CA LYS A 154 -23.83 2.03 10.62
C LYS A 154 -23.29 2.97 11.69
#